data_AF-A0A2E8NQ41-F1
#
_entry.id   AF-A0A2E8NQ41-F1
#
_cell.length_a   1.000
_cell.length_b   1.000
_cell.length_c   1.000
_cell.angle_alpha   90.00
_cell.angle_beta   90.00
_cell.angle_gamma   90.00
#
_symmetry.space_group_name_H-M   'P 1'
#
loop_
_entity.id
_entity.type
_entity.pdbx_description
1 polymer ?
#
loop_
_entity_poly.entity_id
_entity_poly.type
_entity_poly.pdbx_seq_one_letter_code
_entity_poly.pdbx_strand_id
1 'polypeptide(L)'
;MDFLALAFVGAFLAAALTVPAGFGLSTMLTPIVLLMMGPHEAVAVVAVVHGAHNAGKFLALRDSVDFSAFRHYGVWLVVGAVIGAALQSKVPQDPLLALIGAFLILLPLLTLSESWTGIRIPEANDRIGG
;
A
#
# COMPACT_ATOMS: atom_id res chain seq x y z
N MET A 1 9.30 -18.48 17.19
CA MET A 1 8.74 -17.51 18.15
C MET A 1 9.16 -16.09 17.79
N ASP A 2 10.45 -15.86 17.51
CA ASP A 2 11.02 -14.53 17.24
C ASP A 2 10.44 -13.83 16.00
N PHE A 3 10.33 -14.55 14.88
CA PHE A 3 9.71 -14.02 13.65
C PHE A 3 8.24 -13.64 13.82
N LEU A 4 7.50 -14.38 14.63
CA LEU A 4 6.09 -14.12 14.87
C LEU A 4 5.89 -12.89 15.77
N ALA A 5 6.77 -12.71 16.76
CA ALA A 5 6.82 -11.50 17.56
C ALA A 5 7.21 -10.28 16.71
N LEU A 6 8.21 -10.41 15.82
CA LEU A 6 8.59 -9.35 14.89
C LEU A 6 7.43 -8.94 13.97
N ALA A 7 6.74 -9.92 13.37
CA ALA A 7 5.58 -9.67 12.52
C ALA A 7 4.46 -8.97 13.29
N PHE A 8 4.15 -9.42 14.51
CA PHE A 8 3.11 -8.82 15.33
C PHE A 8 3.43 -7.38 15.74
N VAL A 9 4.61 -7.16 16.34
CA VAL A 9 5.05 -5.84 16.78
C VAL A 9 5.21 -4.90 15.58
N GLY A 10 5.81 -5.39 14.50
CA GLY A 10 6.00 -4.63 13.26
C GLY A 10 4.67 -4.21 12.63
N ALA A 11 3.70 -5.12 12.52
CA ALA A 11 2.37 -4.80 12.00
C ALA A 11 1.61 -3.81 12.90
N PHE A 12 1.70 -3.97 14.22
CA PHE A 12 1.10 -3.06 15.18
C PHE A 12 1.70 -1.64 15.06
N LEU A 13 3.02 -1.53 15.03
CA LEU A 13 3.71 -0.25 14.87
C LEU A 13 3.42 0.38 13.50
N ALA A 14 3.42 -0.40 12.42
CA ALA A 14 3.06 0.08 11.09
C ALA A 14 1.63 0.66 11.06
N ALA A 15 0.67 -0.03 11.68
CA ALA A 15 -0.71 0.44 11.79
C ALA A 15 -0.85 1.70 12.67
N ALA A 16 -0.10 1.81 13.76
CA ALA A 16 -0.07 3.00 14.59
C ALA A 16 0.55 4.21 13.86
N LEU A 17 1.61 3.96 13.08
CA LEU A 17 2.39 5.01 12.40
C LEU A 17 1.80 5.44 11.05
N THR A 18 0.86 4.68 10.48
CA THR A 18 0.22 5.02 9.19
C THR A 18 -0.32 6.46 9.13
N VAL A 19 -0.97 6.91 10.21
CA VAL A 19 -1.60 8.25 10.26
C VAL A 19 -0.56 9.36 10.39
N PRO A 20 0.34 9.36 11.39
CA PRO A 20 1.32 10.45 11.55
C PRO A 20 2.40 10.47 10.46
N ALA A 21 2.75 9.33 9.88
CA ALA A 21 3.81 9.28 8.88
C ALA A 21 3.34 9.63 7.46
N GLY A 22 2.02 9.69 7.22
CA GLY A 22 1.47 9.92 5.88
C GLY A 22 1.69 8.77 4.89
N PHE A 23 2.27 7.65 5.34
CA PHE A 23 2.50 6.45 4.53
C PHE A 23 1.38 5.43 4.75
N GLY A 24 1.01 4.71 3.70
CA GLY A 24 0.06 3.59 3.80
C GLY A 24 0.64 2.41 4.59
N LEU A 25 -0.25 1.59 5.16
CA LEU A 25 0.12 0.42 5.97
C LEU A 25 1.04 -0.51 5.19
N SER A 26 0.71 -0.76 3.92
CA SER A 26 1.48 -1.65 3.05
C SER A 26 2.92 -1.20 2.91
N THR A 27 3.15 0.10 2.68
CA THR A 27 4.48 0.67 2.53
C THR A 27 5.31 0.46 3.80
N MET A 28 4.71 0.68 4.98
CA MET A 28 5.41 0.49 6.26
C MET A 28 5.66 -0.97 6.60
N LEU A 29 4.73 -1.86 6.26
CA LEU A 29 4.80 -3.28 6.60
C LEU A 29 5.70 -4.07 5.66
N THR A 30 5.77 -3.71 4.37
CA THR A 30 6.56 -4.42 3.35
C THR A 30 8.01 -4.68 3.75
N PRO A 31 8.82 -3.70 4.23
CA PRO A 31 10.20 -3.98 4.62
C PRO A 31 10.29 -4.99 5.76
N ILE A 32 9.34 -5.02 6.70
CA ILE A 32 9.32 -5.99 7.80
C ILE A 32 9.05 -7.39 7.26
N VAL A 33 8.09 -7.54 6.35
CA VAL A 33 7.72 -8.85 5.79
C VAL A 33 8.82 -9.38 4.87
N LEU A 34 9.53 -8.51 4.14
CA LEU A 34 10.69 -8.89 3.33
C LEU A 34 11.86 -9.45 4.15
N LEU A 35 11.95 -9.17 5.45
CA LEU A 35 12.93 -9.82 6.34
C LEU A 35 12.61 -11.29 6.61
N MET A 36 11.39 -11.74 6.26
CA MET A 36 10.85 -13.04 6.64
C MET A 36 10.62 -13.96 5.44
N MET A 37 10.41 -13.39 4.25
CA MET A 37 10.02 -14.14 3.06
C MET A 37 10.41 -13.41 1.77
N GLY A 38 10.34 -14.12 0.64
CA GLY A 38 10.60 -13.56 -0.69
C GLY A 38 9.59 -12.49 -1.10
N PRO A 39 9.90 -11.71 -2.16
CA PRO A 39 9.07 -10.57 -2.56
C PRO A 39 7.67 -10.98 -3.04
N HIS A 40 7.50 -12.16 -3.63
CA HIS A 40 6.17 -12.64 -4.04
C HIS A 40 5.28 -12.93 -2.83
N GLU A 41 5.82 -13.64 -1.85
CA GLU A 41 5.15 -13.99 -0.61
C GLU A 41 4.88 -12.74 0.22
N ALA A 42 5.87 -11.84 0.31
CA ALA A 42 5.74 -10.61 1.08
C ALA A 42 4.62 -9.72 0.54
N VAL A 43 4.56 -9.51 -0.77
CA VAL A 43 3.48 -8.72 -1.38
C VAL A 43 2.11 -9.39 -1.17
N ALA A 44 2.03 -10.72 -1.27
CA ALA A 44 0.78 -11.43 -1.04
C ALA A 44 0.29 -11.29 0.42
N VAL A 45 1.18 -11.46 1.41
CA VAL A 45 0.86 -11.30 2.83
C VAL A 45 0.46 -9.86 3.13
N VAL A 46 1.23 -8.88 2.64
CA VAL A 46 0.92 -7.46 2.82
C VAL A 46 -0.42 -7.10 2.19
N ALA A 47 -0.77 -7.64 1.02
CA ALA A 47 -2.06 -7.41 0.38
C ALA A 47 -3.24 -7.88 1.24
N VAL A 48 -3.12 -9.04 1.89
CA VAL A 48 -4.15 -9.56 2.81
C VAL A 48 -4.28 -8.65 4.03
N VAL A 49 -3.16 -8.29 4.67
CA VAL A 49 -3.17 -7.42 5.85
C VAL A 49 -3.72 -6.04 5.51
N HIS A 50 -3.36 -5.48 4.35
CA HIS A 50 -3.88 -4.22 3.85
C HIS A 50 -5.39 -4.27 3.59
N GLY A 51 -5.87 -5.34 2.95
CA GLY A 51 -7.29 -5.55 2.72
C GLY A 51 -8.08 -5.61 4.03
N ALA A 52 -7.61 -6.38 5.01
CA ALA A 52 -8.24 -6.47 6.32
C ALA A 52 -8.27 -5.11 7.05
N HIS A 53 -7.16 -4.38 7.04
CA HIS A 53 -7.06 -3.06 7.67
C HIS A 53 -8.00 -2.03 7.01
N ASN A 54 -8.06 -1.99 5.68
CA ASN A 54 -8.97 -1.09 4.98
C ASN A 54 -10.44 -1.50 5.13
N ALA A 55 -10.74 -2.80 5.18
CA ALA A 55 -12.09 -3.28 5.49
C ALA A 55 -12.52 -2.84 6.90
N GLY A 56 -11.63 -2.94 7.90
CA GLY A 56 -11.86 -2.43 9.25
C GLY A 56 -12.14 -0.93 9.26
N LYS A 57 -11.33 -0.14 8.55
CA LYS A 57 -11.57 1.32 8.39
C LYS A 57 -12.90 1.60 7.70
N PHE A 58 -13.20 0.89 6.61
CA PHE A 58 -14.46 1.04 5.89
C PHE A 58 -15.66 0.75 6.81
N LEU A 59 -15.64 -0.35 7.56
CA LEU A 59 -16.72 -0.69 8.48
C LEU A 59 -16.89 0.36 9.59
N ALA A 60 -15.80 0.88 10.14
CA ALA A 60 -15.81 1.89 11.19
C ALA A 60 -16.30 3.27 10.69
N LEU A 61 -16.07 3.60 9.42
CA LEU A 61 -16.34 4.91 8.84
C LEU A 61 -17.45 4.87 7.77
N ARG A 62 -18.17 3.75 7.64
CA ARG A 62 -19.08 3.49 6.50
C ARG A 62 -20.14 4.57 6.31
N ASP A 63 -20.60 5.19 7.40
CA ASP A 63 -21.65 6.21 7.38
C ASP A 63 -21.12 7.55 6.86
N SER A 64 -19.80 7.71 6.78
CA SER A 64 -19.10 8.88 6.23
C SER A 64 -18.50 8.63 4.84
N VAL A 65 -18.72 7.45 4.25
CA VAL A 65 -18.15 7.11 2.93
C VAL A 65 -19.01 7.72 1.82
N ASP A 66 -18.36 8.45 0.91
CA ASP A 66 -18.96 8.82 -0.37
C ASP A 66 -19.03 7.58 -1.29
N PHE A 67 -20.23 7.00 -1.39
CA PHE A 67 -20.48 5.82 -2.21
C PHE A 67 -20.49 6.09 -3.73
N SER A 68 -20.59 7.34 -4.16
CA SER A 68 -20.45 7.73 -5.56
C SER A 68 -18.98 7.61 -5.97
N ALA A 69 -18.09 8.26 -5.22
CA ALA A 69 -16.64 8.17 -5.41
C ALA A 69 -16.15 6.74 -5.24
N PHE A 70 -16.58 6.03 -4.19
CA PHE A 70 -16.20 4.65 -3.93
C PHE A 70 -16.45 3.72 -5.13
N ARG A 71 -17.60 3.86 -5.81
CA ARG A 71 -17.89 3.06 -7.00
C ARG A 71 -17.11 3.51 -8.22
N HIS A 72 -17.00 4.82 -8.44
CA HIS A 72 -16.31 5.37 -9.60
C HIS A 72 -14.83 4.94 -9.63
N TYR A 73 -14.13 5.07 -8.51
CA TYR A 73 -12.72 4.72 -8.38
C TYR A 73 -12.51 3.22 -8.06
N GLY A 74 -13.40 2.64 -7.27
CA GLY A 74 -13.25 1.27 -6.77
C GLY A 74 -13.22 0.21 -7.88
N VAL A 75 -13.98 0.40 -8.96
CA VAL A 75 -13.95 -0.54 -10.11
C VAL A 75 -12.56 -0.60 -10.73
N TRP A 76 -11.93 0.55 -10.98
CA TRP A 76 -10.59 0.61 -11.55
C TRP A 76 -9.53 0.04 -10.61
N LEU A 77 -9.65 0.28 -9.30
CA LEU A 77 -8.78 -0.32 -8.30
C LEU A 77 -8.88 -1.85 -8.27
N VAL A 78 -10.10 -2.40 -8.36
CA VAL A 78 -10.31 -3.86 -8.40
C VAL A 78 -9.70 -4.45 -9.67
N VAL A 79 -9.95 -3.83 -10.84
CA VAL A 79 -9.38 -4.30 -12.11
C VAL A 79 -7.84 -4.28 -12.04
N GLY A 80 -7.25 -3.18 -11.57
CA GLY A 80 -5.81 -3.06 -11.40
C GLY A 80 -5.24 -4.10 -10.43
N ALA A 81 -5.90 -4.35 -9.31
CA ALA A 81 -5.49 -5.35 -8.33
C ALA A 81 -5.53 -6.78 -8.89
N VAL A 82 -6.56 -7.14 -9.68
CA VAL A 82 -6.66 -8.46 -10.32
C VAL A 82 -5.57 -8.65 -11.36
N ILE A 83 -5.32 -7.64 -12.20
CA ILE A 83 -4.23 -7.68 -13.19
C ILE A 83 -2.88 -7.80 -12.49
N GLY A 84 -2.66 -6.98 -11.45
CA GLY A 84 -1.44 -7.02 -10.64
C GLY A 84 -1.21 -8.38 -10.02
N ALA A 85 -2.21 -8.97 -9.37
CA ALA A 85 -2.12 -10.30 -8.78
C ALA A 85 -1.84 -11.39 -9.83
N ALA A 86 -2.46 -11.33 -11.00
CA ALA A 86 -2.24 -12.29 -12.09
C ALA A 86 -0.84 -12.20 -12.72
N LEU A 87 -0.22 -11.02 -12.69
CA LEU A 87 1.13 -10.78 -13.20
C LEU A 87 2.21 -10.99 -12.14
N GLN A 88 1.89 -10.83 -10.86
CA GLN A 88 2.85 -10.85 -9.76
C GLN A 88 3.73 -12.09 -9.76
N SER A 89 3.16 -13.29 -9.96
CA SER A 89 3.92 -14.54 -9.95
C SER A 89 4.73 -14.80 -11.22
N LYS A 90 4.60 -13.95 -12.26
CA LYS A 90 5.33 -14.07 -13.53
C LYS A 90 6.58 -13.20 -13.58
N VAL A 91 6.69 -12.21 -12.69
CA VAL A 91 7.85 -11.33 -12.60
C VAL A 91 8.97 -12.07 -11.83
N PRO A 92 10.23 -12.05 -12.27
CA PRO A 92 11.31 -12.64 -11.50
C PRO A 92 11.49 -11.94 -10.14
N GLN A 93 11.96 -12.67 -9.13
CA GLN A 93 12.07 -12.14 -7.76
C GLN A 93 13.07 -10.99 -7.63
N ASP A 94 14.26 -11.08 -8.23
CA ASP A 94 15.31 -10.07 -8.04
C ASP A 94 14.92 -8.67 -8.59
N PRO A 95 14.40 -8.55 -9.83
CA PRO A 95 13.90 -7.26 -10.32
C PRO A 95 12.73 -6.73 -9.51
N LEU A 96 11.84 -7.62 -9.03
CA LEU A 96 10.72 -7.22 -8.18
C LEU A 96 11.21 -6.65 -6.85
N LEU A 97 12.18 -7.31 -6.21
CA LEU A 97 12.79 -6.85 -4.97
C LEU A 97 13.50 -5.51 -5.17
N ALA A 98 14.26 -5.36 -6.26
CA ALA A 98 14.94 -4.09 -6.59
C ALA A 98 13.93 -2.95 -6.78
N LEU A 99 12.83 -3.20 -7.49
CA LEU A 99 11.76 -2.23 -7.70
C LEU A 99 11.10 -1.83 -6.37
N ILE A 100 10.72 -2.82 -5.55
CA ILE A 100 10.13 -2.56 -4.23
C ILE A 100 11.11 -1.76 -3.35
N GLY A 101 12.37 -2.17 -3.29
CA GLY A 101 13.41 -1.48 -2.52
C GLY A 101 13.61 -0.03 -2.97
N ALA A 102 13.64 0.22 -4.28
CA ALA A 102 13.72 1.57 -4.83
C ALA A 102 12.52 2.41 -4.38
N PHE A 103 11.29 1.89 -4.48
CA PHE A 103 10.10 2.60 -3.99
C PHE A 103 10.14 2.88 -2.48
N LEU A 104 10.57 1.90 -1.67
CA LEU A 104 10.65 2.04 -0.22
C LEU A 104 11.71 3.05 0.24
N ILE A 105 12.71 3.34 -0.59
CA ILE A 105 13.74 4.36 -0.30
C ILE A 105 13.32 5.72 -0.88
N LEU A 106 12.89 5.75 -2.14
CA LEU A 106 12.58 6.99 -2.85
C LEU A 106 11.38 7.72 -2.26
N LEU A 107 10.30 7.01 -1.91
CA LEU A 107 9.08 7.66 -1.42
C LEU A 107 9.32 8.44 -0.11
N PRO A 108 9.93 7.86 0.96
CA PRO A 108 10.30 8.63 2.15
C PRO A 108 11.20 9.82 1.88
N LEU A 109 12.20 9.67 0.99
CA LEU A 109 13.11 10.77 0.65
C LEU A 109 12.39 11.92 -0.04
N LEU A 110 11.49 11.63 -0.98
CA LEU A 110 10.69 12.64 -1.66
C LEU A 110 9.74 13.34 -0.70
N THR A 111 9.10 12.59 0.22
CA THR A 111 8.24 13.17 1.25
C THR A 111 9.01 14.10 2.19
N LEU A 112 10.25 13.76 2.57
CA LEU A 112 11.12 14.62 3.39
C LEU A 112 11.59 15.89 2.66
N SER A 113 11.68 15.86 1.33
CA SER A 113 12.23 16.96 0.55
C SER A 113 11.29 18.17 0.45
N GLU A 114 9.97 18.01 0.67
CA GLU A 114 8.86 18.98 0.47
C GLU A 114 8.78 19.68 -0.92
N SER A 115 9.83 19.59 -1.73
CA SER A 115 10.05 20.34 -2.99
C SER A 115 9.06 20.00 -4.10
N TRP A 116 8.32 18.89 -3.97
CA TRP A 116 7.37 18.39 -4.96
C TRP A 116 5.91 18.74 -4.65
N THR A 117 5.63 19.26 -3.45
CA THR A 117 4.25 19.49 -2.96
C THR A 117 3.54 20.69 -3.60
N GLY A 118 4.26 21.54 -4.34
CA GLY A 118 3.71 22.72 -5.02
C GLY A 118 2.97 22.45 -6.34
N ILE A 119 3.02 21.22 -6.86
CA ILE A 119 2.40 20.85 -8.15
C ILE A 119 0.94 20.44 -7.92
N ARG A 120 -0.01 21.30 -8.29
CA ARG A 120 -1.45 20.97 -8.30
C ARG A 120 -1.87 20.46 -9.68
N ILE A 121 -2.41 19.24 -9.73
CA ILE A 121 -3.03 18.71 -10.95
C ILE A 121 -4.45 19.29 -11.05
N PRO A 122 -4.85 19.89 -12.19
CA PRO A 122 -6.19 20.42 -12.37
C PRO A 122 -7.27 19.34 -12.26
N GLU A 123 -8.31 19.58 -11.45
CA GLU A 123 -9.45 18.66 -11.22
C GLU A 123 -10.18 18.25 -12.51
N ALA A 124 -10.05 19.03 -13.58
CA ALA A 124 -10.63 18.72 -14.89
C ALA A 124 -10.06 17.45 -15.56
N ASN A 125 -8.92 16.93 -15.09
CA ASN A 125 -8.25 15.77 -15.67
C ASN A 125 -8.68 14.43 -15.01
N ASP A 126 -9.44 14.47 -13.92
CA ASP A 126 -9.83 13.31 -13.08
C ASP A 126 -11.14 12.63 -13.58
N ARG A 127 -11.32 12.51 -14.91
CA ARG A 127 -12.60 12.06 -15.51
C ARG A 127 -12.72 10.54 -15.65
N ILE A 128 -11.64 9.80 -15.47
CA ILE A 128 -11.56 8.36 -15.80
C ILE A 128 -11.00 7.54 -14.63
N GLY A 129 -11.15 8.04 -13.40
CA GLY A 129 -10.76 7.32 -12.18
C GLY A 129 -9.48 7.80 -11.49
N GLY A 130 -9.14 9.09 -11.60
CA GLY A 130 -7.94 9.73 -11.05
C GLY A 130 -7.28 10.67 -12.06
#